data_AF-A0A0M1N314-F1
#
_entry.id   AF-A0A0M1N314-F1
#
_cell.length_a   1.000
_cell.length_b   1.000
_cell.length_c   1.000
_cell.angle_alpha   90.00
_cell.angle_beta   90.00
_cell.angle_gamma   90.00
#
_symmetry.space_group_name_H-M   'P 1'
#
loop_
_entity.id
_entity.type
_entity.pdbx_description
1 polymer ?
#
loop_
_entity_poly.entity_id
_entity_poly.type
_entity_poly.pdbx_seq_one_letter_code
_entity_poly.pdbx_strand_id
1 'polypeptide(L)'
;MENVFKNSSLNYLNCRKIQVVNHFYNRDLPLGYYYYHALESTDKVFDEIINMKKRKWYFNSNILSDFAMKKFGIIPIFIPFEQLRDVKDLMHDLLHQNKVVFLWVRSSEVLHNTTLDPESIHSIMVTDFLDQEEMYKIQDIPFYSDIIYDFKDLERMCNDIPNHVSKNLVYYDFLEDNLNVESLKSKQIAYIKYYEDKLEFYDYLSSLFSPSGTVSDELFKESSWIDDALSIIAGSRYLFSNGLLKLDWNKLYYDLFMLISKDVEKLKIMMSISLVRKRYNCKEILNLIDKIKKMEREAVLLLQNNLDNNTEKLSEMVSSIRVECPGRPELIKANNTNMKIKWNDSVDNIWVTSYGIFKDGELVGESNQLQFNIKDILPDTSYAISVRARDAFGNSSEMSVINHIKIDTSIQNKDIALFKPVVTSSDEISFRGGDNVVDGRRHTRWGSSHSEDISWVYIDLGNEVEFSTIMISWEEAYAIKYKIQCSNNANDWNDIYVNHDGHGGVEKITDLNGRGRYIKILCEEKATIYGYSIWNISVFE
;
A
#
# COMPACT_ATOMS: atom_id res chain seq x y z
N MET A 1 -7.00 1.28 14.42
CA MET A 1 -7.59 -0.06 14.62
C MET A 1 -8.47 -0.50 13.44
N GLU A 2 -9.26 0.39 12.82
CA GLU A 2 -10.00 0.07 11.59
C GLU A 2 -9.15 -0.56 10.46
N ASN A 3 -7.87 -0.17 10.33
CA ASN A 3 -6.95 -0.76 9.35
C ASN A 3 -6.43 -2.17 9.69
N VAL A 4 -6.48 -2.61 10.96
CA VAL A 4 -6.04 -3.96 11.36
C VAL A 4 -7.05 -5.02 10.91
N PHE A 5 -8.33 -4.66 10.93
CA PHE A 5 -9.42 -5.56 10.57
C PHE A 5 -9.76 -5.55 9.08
N LYS A 6 -9.47 -4.44 8.38
CA LYS A 6 -9.62 -4.34 6.91
C LYS A 6 -8.46 -4.96 6.13
N ASN A 7 -7.27 -5.06 6.75
CA ASN A 7 -6.09 -5.64 6.10
C ASN A 7 -5.95 -7.10 6.56
N SER A 8 -6.37 -8.04 5.70
CA SER A 8 -6.35 -9.50 5.95
C SER A 8 -4.98 -10.06 6.34
N SER A 9 -3.95 -9.25 6.17
CA SER A 9 -2.54 -9.45 6.40
C SER A 9 -2.04 -9.36 7.83
N LEU A 10 -2.61 -8.46 8.60
CA LEU A 10 -2.21 -8.20 9.98
C LEU A 10 -3.06 -8.99 10.98
N ASN A 11 -4.02 -9.75 10.45
CA ASN A 11 -5.04 -10.42 11.23
C ASN A 11 -4.60 -11.85 11.57
N TYR A 12 -3.78 -11.98 12.62
CA TYR A 12 -3.40 -13.27 13.18
C TYR A 12 -4.11 -13.61 14.50
N LEU A 13 -4.93 -12.70 14.97
CA LEU A 13 -5.86 -12.96 16.07
C LEU A 13 -6.93 -13.92 15.58
N ASN A 14 -7.34 -14.86 16.43
CA ASN A 14 -8.50 -15.68 16.13
C ASN A 14 -9.80 -14.87 16.20
N CYS A 15 -10.89 -15.40 15.62
CA CYS A 15 -12.18 -14.72 15.55
C CYS A 15 -12.66 -14.21 16.92
N ARG A 16 -12.50 -15.00 17.99
CA ARG A 16 -12.82 -14.55 19.35
C ARG A 16 -11.96 -13.37 19.78
N LYS A 17 -10.63 -13.41 19.60
CA LYS A 17 -9.74 -12.30 19.98
C LYS A 17 -10.04 -11.04 19.18
N ILE A 18 -10.38 -11.15 17.90
CA ILE A 18 -10.83 -10.00 17.08
C ILE A 18 -12.08 -9.37 17.69
N GLN A 19 -13.08 -10.19 18.01
CA GLN A 19 -14.33 -9.78 18.63
C GLN A 19 -14.10 -9.12 20.00
N VAL A 20 -13.20 -9.69 20.81
CA VAL A 20 -12.80 -9.14 22.11
C VAL A 20 -12.10 -7.80 21.97
N VAL A 21 -11.14 -7.67 21.03
CA VAL A 21 -10.49 -6.38 20.74
C VAL A 21 -11.52 -5.35 20.30
N ASN A 22 -12.47 -5.72 19.45
CA ASN A 22 -13.51 -4.79 19.02
C ASN A 22 -14.42 -4.39 20.19
N HIS A 23 -14.83 -5.35 21.02
CA HIS A 23 -15.61 -5.07 22.22
C HIS A 23 -14.90 -4.09 23.16
N PHE A 24 -13.60 -4.30 23.39
CA PHE A 24 -12.78 -3.41 24.22
C PHE A 24 -12.61 -2.03 23.61
N TYR A 25 -12.46 -1.95 22.28
CA TYR A 25 -12.37 -0.68 21.56
C TYR A 25 -13.65 0.14 21.73
N ASN A 26 -14.82 -0.50 21.60
CA ASN A 26 -16.13 0.15 21.78
C ASN A 26 -16.41 0.58 23.23
N ARG A 27 -15.60 0.14 24.19
CA ARG A 27 -15.64 0.58 25.59
C ARG A 27 -14.53 1.60 25.92
N ASP A 28 -13.90 2.17 24.90
CA ASP A 28 -12.80 3.14 25.02
C ASP A 28 -11.58 2.61 25.80
N LEU A 29 -11.39 1.29 25.86
CA LEU A 29 -10.23 0.72 26.53
C LEU A 29 -8.95 1.00 25.74
N PRO A 30 -7.82 1.32 26.42
CA PRO A 30 -6.59 1.72 25.76
C PRO A 30 -5.80 0.50 25.27
N LEU A 31 -6.31 -0.15 24.22
CA LEU A 31 -5.88 -1.44 23.69
C LEU A 31 -4.38 -1.56 23.37
N GLY A 32 -3.72 -0.46 23.00
CA GLY A 32 -2.29 -0.49 22.69
C GLY A 32 -1.43 -0.98 23.87
N TYR A 33 -1.85 -0.73 25.12
CA TYR A 33 -1.15 -1.23 26.29
C TYR A 33 -1.17 -2.76 26.41
N TYR A 34 -2.16 -3.43 25.83
CA TYR A 34 -2.31 -4.88 25.87
C TYR A 34 -1.43 -5.59 24.82
N TYR A 35 -0.75 -4.83 23.95
CA TYR A 35 0.19 -5.37 22.96
C TYR A 35 1.65 -5.40 23.44
N TYR A 36 1.89 -5.16 24.73
CA TYR A 36 3.23 -5.06 25.32
C TYR A 36 4.12 -6.30 25.09
N HIS A 37 3.52 -7.47 24.93
CA HIS A 37 4.21 -8.74 24.63
C HIS A 37 3.74 -9.37 23.30
N ALA A 38 3.32 -8.56 22.32
CA ALA A 38 2.83 -9.02 21.03
C ALA A 38 3.91 -9.59 20.10
N LEU A 39 5.18 -9.39 20.42
CA LEU A 39 6.27 -9.99 19.66
C LEU A 39 6.18 -11.52 19.80
N GLU A 40 6.10 -12.26 18.71
CA GLU A 40 6.11 -13.72 18.69
C GLU A 40 7.49 -14.16 18.20
N SER A 41 8.07 -15.21 18.75
CA SER A 41 9.26 -15.80 18.13
C SER A 41 8.86 -16.46 16.81
N THR A 42 9.64 -16.24 15.76
CA THR A 42 9.46 -16.92 14.47
C THR A 42 9.69 -18.42 14.60
N ASP A 43 10.56 -18.87 15.52
CA ASP A 43 10.73 -20.30 15.82
C ASP A 43 9.45 -20.91 16.42
N LYS A 44 8.77 -20.20 17.33
CA LYS A 44 7.46 -20.64 17.86
C LYS A 44 6.42 -20.74 16.75
N VAL A 45 6.41 -19.76 15.84
CA VAL A 45 5.50 -19.80 14.67
C VAL A 45 5.85 -20.98 13.76
N PHE A 46 7.13 -21.24 13.53
CA PHE A 46 7.59 -22.37 12.72
C PHE A 46 7.15 -23.70 13.32
N ASP A 47 7.35 -23.88 14.62
CA ASP A 47 7.00 -25.10 15.32
C ASP A 47 5.50 -25.35 15.35
N GLU A 48 4.70 -24.37 15.81
CA GLU A 48 3.25 -24.55 15.90
C GLU A 48 2.60 -24.67 14.51
N ILE A 49 2.95 -23.79 13.55
CA ILE A 49 2.23 -23.71 12.28
C ILE A 49 2.76 -24.73 11.28
N ILE A 50 4.08 -24.80 11.06
CA ILE A 50 4.65 -25.66 10.02
C ILE A 50 4.87 -27.08 10.53
N ASN A 51 5.47 -27.27 11.72
CA ASN A 51 5.81 -28.62 12.21
C ASN A 51 4.59 -29.34 12.79
N MET A 52 3.80 -28.67 13.64
CA MET A 52 2.61 -29.26 14.26
C MET A 52 1.35 -29.15 13.39
N LYS A 53 1.43 -28.51 12.22
CA LYS A 53 0.31 -28.29 11.29
C LYS A 53 -0.89 -27.58 11.93
N LYS A 54 -0.63 -26.69 12.87
CA LYS A 54 -1.67 -25.91 13.56
C LYS A 54 -2.10 -24.76 12.67
N ARG A 55 -3.40 -24.66 12.35
CA ARG A 55 -3.94 -23.49 11.63
C ARG A 55 -3.78 -22.23 12.46
N LYS A 56 -3.60 -21.07 11.81
CA LYS A 56 -3.42 -19.78 12.50
C LYS A 56 -4.48 -19.47 13.57
N TRP A 57 -5.72 -19.92 13.37
CA TRP A 57 -6.84 -19.72 14.30
C TRP A 57 -6.63 -20.35 15.67
N TYR A 58 -5.80 -21.40 15.73
CA TYR A 58 -5.45 -22.08 16.97
C TYR A 58 -4.09 -21.65 17.52
N PHE A 59 -3.34 -20.80 16.80
CA PHE A 59 -2.03 -20.32 17.24
C PHE A 59 -2.12 -19.71 18.64
N ASN A 60 -1.24 -20.15 19.54
CA ASN A 60 -1.27 -19.70 20.92
C ASN A 60 -0.60 -18.33 21.07
N SER A 61 -1.27 -17.24 20.66
CA SER A 61 -0.66 -15.90 20.73
C SER A 61 -0.41 -15.44 22.17
N ASN A 62 0.70 -14.74 22.37
CA ASN A 62 1.11 -14.18 23.66
C ASN A 62 0.07 -13.17 24.17
N ILE A 63 -0.48 -12.35 23.28
CA ILE A 63 -1.45 -11.29 23.58
C ILE A 63 -2.85 -11.77 23.90
N LEU A 64 -3.54 -10.99 24.74
CA LEU A 64 -4.94 -11.15 25.10
C LEU A 64 -5.24 -12.59 25.58
N SER A 65 -4.28 -13.21 26.25
CA SER A 65 -4.56 -14.41 27.03
C SER A 65 -5.39 -14.04 28.24
N ASP A 66 -6.27 -14.94 28.67
CA ASP A 66 -7.14 -14.70 29.83
C ASP A 66 -6.34 -14.34 31.08
N PHE A 67 -5.17 -14.96 31.25
CA PHE A 67 -4.26 -14.65 32.35
C PHE A 67 -3.65 -13.25 32.23
N ALA A 68 -3.26 -12.80 31.03
CA ALA A 68 -2.76 -11.45 30.82
C ALA A 68 -3.86 -10.41 31.07
N MET A 69 -5.06 -10.63 30.52
CA MET A 69 -6.22 -9.73 30.69
C MET A 69 -6.57 -9.53 32.17
N LYS A 70 -6.58 -10.60 32.98
CA LYS A 70 -6.84 -10.52 34.44
C LYS A 70 -5.88 -9.60 35.17
N LYS A 71 -4.61 -9.55 34.75
CA LYS A 71 -3.60 -8.66 35.37
C LYS A 71 -3.87 -7.17 35.12
N PHE A 72 -4.80 -6.85 34.23
CA PHE A 72 -5.15 -5.48 33.84
C PHE A 72 -6.63 -5.18 34.10
N GLY A 73 -7.24 -5.89 35.06
CA GLY A 73 -8.62 -5.63 35.48
C GLY A 73 -9.69 -6.15 34.53
N ILE A 74 -9.31 -6.87 33.47
CA ILE A 74 -10.26 -7.52 32.55
C ILE A 74 -10.44 -8.98 33.00
N ILE A 75 -11.60 -9.31 33.55
CA ILE A 75 -11.89 -10.62 34.10
C ILE A 75 -12.74 -11.40 33.08
N PRO A 76 -12.15 -12.33 32.30
CA PRO A 76 -12.93 -13.26 31.52
C PRO A 76 -13.60 -14.26 32.45
N ILE A 77 -14.91 -14.41 32.27
CA ILE A 77 -15.75 -15.35 33.01
C ILE A 77 -16.25 -16.41 32.04
N PHE A 78 -15.95 -17.67 32.35
CA PHE A 78 -16.30 -18.83 31.53
C PHE A 78 -17.36 -19.63 32.28
N ILE A 79 -18.54 -19.73 31.68
CA ILE A 79 -19.65 -20.53 32.20
C ILE A 79 -19.82 -21.75 31.28
N PRO A 80 -19.36 -22.94 31.70
CA PRO A 80 -19.51 -24.14 30.90
C PRO A 80 -20.98 -24.57 30.80
N PHE A 81 -21.36 -25.16 29.67
CA PHE A 81 -22.71 -25.70 29.47
C PHE A 81 -22.68 -26.97 28.60
N GLU A 82 -23.68 -27.85 28.75
CA GLU A 82 -23.84 -29.01 27.87
C GLU A 82 -24.69 -28.66 26.65
N GLN A 83 -25.79 -27.93 26.90
CA GLN A 83 -26.71 -27.38 25.90
C GLN A 83 -26.88 -25.87 26.16
N LEU A 84 -27.02 -25.06 25.10
CA LEU A 84 -27.15 -23.60 25.26
C LEU A 84 -28.36 -23.21 26.13
N ARG A 85 -29.46 -23.98 26.11
CA ARG A 85 -30.62 -23.77 26.99
C ARG A 85 -30.30 -23.78 28.47
N ASP A 86 -29.24 -24.47 28.89
CA ASP A 86 -28.86 -24.58 30.30
C ASP A 86 -28.39 -23.23 30.86
N VAL A 87 -27.99 -22.30 29.98
CA VAL A 87 -27.50 -20.96 30.31
C VAL A 87 -28.35 -19.84 29.70
N LYS A 88 -29.56 -20.15 29.20
CA LYS A 88 -30.42 -19.17 28.51
C LYS A 88 -30.80 -18.00 29.42
N ASP A 89 -31.31 -18.27 30.60
CA ASP A 89 -31.78 -17.23 31.53
C ASP A 89 -30.60 -16.35 31.99
N LEU A 90 -29.44 -16.97 32.27
CA LEU A 90 -28.22 -16.23 32.57
C LEU A 90 -27.78 -15.34 31.40
N MET A 91 -27.84 -15.85 30.17
CA MET A 91 -27.50 -15.07 28.98
C MET A 91 -28.42 -13.85 28.84
N HIS A 92 -29.72 -14.00 29.11
CA HIS A 92 -30.68 -12.89 29.14
C HIS A 92 -30.31 -11.86 30.21
N ASP A 93 -30.07 -12.30 31.44
CA ASP A 93 -29.68 -11.41 32.55
C ASP A 93 -28.41 -10.61 32.23
N LEU A 94 -27.42 -11.25 31.58
CA LEU A 94 -26.17 -10.61 31.18
C LEU A 94 -26.42 -9.53 30.10
N LEU A 95 -27.25 -9.83 29.09
CA LEU A 95 -27.58 -8.90 28.00
C LEU A 95 -28.37 -7.70 28.53
N HIS A 96 -29.33 -7.90 29.44
CA HIS A 96 -30.04 -6.81 30.12
C HIS A 96 -29.13 -5.92 30.99
N GLN A 97 -28.01 -6.47 31.48
CA GLN A 97 -26.95 -5.72 32.14
C GLN A 97 -26.00 -5.00 31.17
N ASN A 98 -26.33 -4.96 29.87
CA ASN A 98 -25.49 -4.44 28.78
C ASN A 98 -24.13 -5.14 28.67
N LYS A 99 -24.04 -6.41 29.08
CA LYS A 99 -22.85 -7.23 28.85
C LYS A 99 -22.95 -7.91 27.49
N VAL A 100 -21.78 -8.12 26.88
CA VAL A 100 -21.67 -8.87 25.62
C VAL A 100 -21.25 -10.30 25.92
N VAL A 101 -21.92 -11.23 25.26
CA VAL A 101 -21.69 -12.67 25.40
C VAL A 101 -20.99 -13.21 24.15
N PHE A 102 -19.98 -14.04 24.33
CA PHE A 102 -19.20 -14.66 23.27
C PHE A 102 -19.42 -16.17 23.28
N LEU A 103 -19.77 -16.73 22.13
CA LEU A 103 -20.09 -18.14 21.96
C LEU A 103 -19.22 -18.76 20.86
N TRP A 104 -18.79 -20.00 21.07
CA TRP A 104 -18.24 -20.83 19.98
C TRP A 104 -19.40 -21.53 19.27
N VAL A 105 -19.35 -21.51 17.94
CA VAL A 105 -20.36 -22.10 17.06
C VAL A 105 -19.70 -22.94 15.97
N ARG A 106 -20.43 -23.94 15.45
CA ARG A 106 -20.00 -24.71 14.29
C ARG A 106 -20.09 -23.81 13.05
N SER A 107 -18.98 -23.68 12.31
CA SER A 107 -18.91 -22.80 11.14
C SER A 107 -19.93 -23.14 10.06
N SER A 108 -20.21 -24.43 9.83
CA SER A 108 -21.22 -24.89 8.87
C SER A 108 -22.66 -24.47 9.21
N GLU A 109 -22.93 -24.15 10.48
CA GLU A 109 -24.26 -23.76 10.96
C GLU A 109 -24.47 -22.23 10.98
N VAL A 110 -23.43 -21.44 10.66
CA VAL A 110 -23.50 -19.97 10.65
C VAL A 110 -24.31 -19.50 9.43
N LEU A 111 -25.57 -19.12 9.66
CA LEU A 111 -26.52 -18.77 8.59
C LEU A 111 -26.11 -17.57 7.73
N HIS A 112 -25.48 -16.55 8.33
CA HIS A 112 -25.13 -15.31 7.63
C HIS A 112 -23.78 -15.37 6.89
N ASN A 113 -22.98 -16.43 7.06
CA ASN A 113 -21.64 -16.51 6.45
C ASN A 113 -21.32 -17.92 5.93
N THR A 114 -21.71 -18.19 4.69
CA THR A 114 -21.49 -19.48 4.01
C THR A 114 -20.06 -19.67 3.48
N THR A 115 -19.14 -18.74 3.74
CA THR A 115 -17.76 -18.79 3.25
C THR A 115 -16.77 -19.37 4.27
N LEU A 116 -17.23 -19.61 5.50
CA LEU A 116 -16.42 -20.23 6.54
C LEU A 116 -16.11 -21.69 6.18
N ASP A 117 -14.94 -22.17 6.61
CA ASP A 117 -14.58 -23.58 6.49
C ASP A 117 -15.59 -24.44 7.27
N PRO A 118 -16.38 -25.32 6.62
CA PRO A 118 -17.44 -26.08 7.27
C PRO A 118 -16.95 -26.95 8.43
N GLU A 119 -15.71 -27.43 8.37
CA GLU A 119 -15.14 -28.32 9.39
C GLU A 119 -14.59 -27.56 10.61
N SER A 120 -14.57 -26.24 10.55
CA SER A 120 -14.00 -25.37 11.59
C SER A 120 -15.02 -24.95 12.66
N ILE A 121 -14.54 -24.24 13.68
CA ILE A 121 -15.38 -23.51 14.63
C ILE A 121 -15.21 -22.01 14.41
N HIS A 122 -16.23 -21.25 14.78
CA HIS A 122 -16.23 -19.80 14.71
C HIS A 122 -16.76 -19.19 16.00
N SER A 123 -16.34 -17.96 16.33
CA SER A 123 -16.85 -17.24 17.50
C SER A 123 -17.89 -16.25 17.01
N ILE A 124 -18.95 -16.00 17.78
CA ILE A 124 -19.92 -14.92 17.53
C ILE A 124 -20.14 -14.10 18.80
N MET A 125 -20.49 -12.82 18.63
CA MET A 125 -20.84 -11.92 19.74
C MET A 125 -22.36 -11.76 19.80
N VAL A 126 -22.97 -12.12 20.92
CA VAL A 126 -24.35 -11.75 21.25
C VAL A 126 -24.30 -10.43 22.03
N THR A 127 -24.85 -9.38 21.45
CA THR A 127 -24.68 -8.01 21.93
C THR A 127 -25.93 -7.42 22.56
N ASP A 128 -27.11 -7.96 22.23
CA ASP A 128 -28.38 -7.48 22.77
C ASP A 128 -29.46 -8.58 22.69
N PHE A 129 -30.53 -8.40 23.45
CA PHE A 129 -31.75 -9.21 23.38
C PHE A 129 -32.98 -8.31 23.20
N LEU A 130 -33.71 -8.54 22.11
CA LEU A 130 -34.90 -7.79 21.74
C LEU A 130 -36.13 -8.42 22.38
N ASP A 131 -36.48 -7.99 23.60
CA ASP A 131 -37.54 -8.60 24.42
C ASP A 131 -38.89 -8.75 23.69
N GLN A 132 -39.26 -7.78 22.85
CA GLN A 132 -40.55 -7.81 22.14
C GLN A 132 -40.61 -8.86 21.03
N GLU A 133 -39.45 -9.20 20.46
CA GLU A 133 -39.33 -10.11 19.32
C GLU A 133 -38.84 -11.50 19.75
N GLU A 134 -38.38 -11.64 20.99
CA GLU A 134 -37.66 -12.81 21.51
C GLU A 134 -36.42 -13.19 20.67
N MET A 135 -35.74 -12.18 20.11
CA MET A 135 -34.60 -12.35 19.21
C MET A 135 -33.30 -11.82 19.80
N TYR A 136 -32.17 -12.35 19.32
CA TYR A 136 -30.82 -11.99 19.75
C TYR A 136 -30.10 -11.20 18.67
N LYS A 137 -29.43 -10.12 19.08
CA LYS A 137 -28.62 -9.29 18.19
C LYS A 137 -27.18 -9.77 18.18
N ILE A 138 -26.72 -10.20 17.02
CA ILE A 138 -25.42 -10.82 16.77
C ILE A 138 -24.50 -9.87 16.00
N GLN A 139 -23.24 -9.80 16.43
CA GLN A 139 -22.15 -9.18 15.69
C GLN A 139 -21.09 -10.24 15.35
N ASP A 140 -20.71 -10.29 14.07
CA ASP A 140 -19.63 -11.13 13.55
C ASP A 140 -18.62 -10.27 12.77
N ILE A 141 -17.74 -9.64 13.55
CA ILE A 141 -16.80 -8.62 13.09
C ILE A 141 -15.61 -9.28 12.38
N PRO A 142 -15.13 -8.69 11.26
CA PRO A 142 -15.44 -7.34 10.77
C PRO A 142 -16.54 -7.23 9.72
N PHE A 143 -17.21 -8.32 9.36
CA PHE A 143 -18.01 -8.36 8.13
C PHE A 143 -19.50 -8.16 8.35
N TYR A 144 -20.03 -8.61 9.49
CA TYR A 144 -21.46 -8.62 9.75
C TYR A 144 -21.76 -7.97 11.10
N SER A 145 -22.71 -7.04 11.09
CA SER A 145 -23.21 -6.35 12.27
C SER A 145 -24.73 -6.40 12.28
N ASP A 146 -25.30 -6.42 13.48
CA ASP A 146 -26.74 -6.30 13.71
C ASP A 146 -27.57 -7.43 13.05
N ILE A 147 -26.99 -8.63 12.99
CA ILE A 147 -27.70 -9.85 12.56
C ILE A 147 -28.67 -10.28 13.66
N ILE A 148 -29.87 -10.71 13.28
CA ILE A 148 -30.92 -11.08 14.24
C ILE A 148 -31.21 -12.57 14.14
N TYR A 149 -31.03 -13.31 15.24
CA TYR A 149 -31.30 -14.76 15.34
C TYR A 149 -32.31 -15.08 16.43
N ASP A 150 -33.09 -16.15 16.22
CA ASP A 150 -33.91 -16.72 17.29
C ASP A 150 -33.06 -17.62 18.21
N PHE A 151 -33.63 -18.05 19.34
CA PHE A 151 -32.92 -18.93 20.26
C PHE A 151 -32.58 -20.30 19.65
N LYS A 152 -33.43 -20.83 18.76
CA LYS A 152 -33.25 -22.18 18.19
C LYS A 152 -32.06 -22.22 17.24
N ASP A 153 -31.86 -21.17 16.46
CA ASP A 153 -30.70 -21.03 15.59
C ASP A 153 -29.42 -20.97 16.42
N LEU A 154 -29.38 -20.15 17.48
CA LEU A 154 -28.24 -20.10 18.40
C LEU A 154 -27.97 -21.45 19.07
N GLU A 155 -29.02 -22.12 19.55
CA GLU A 155 -28.92 -23.41 20.22
C GLU A 155 -28.35 -24.47 19.26
N ARG A 156 -28.86 -24.55 18.02
CA ARG A 156 -28.34 -25.45 16.98
C ARG A 156 -26.86 -25.21 16.73
N MET A 157 -26.48 -23.94 16.52
CA MET A 157 -25.10 -23.53 16.23
C MET A 157 -24.09 -23.84 17.35
N CYS A 158 -24.49 -23.66 18.62
CA CYS A 158 -23.62 -23.84 19.78
C CYS A 158 -23.51 -25.30 20.22
N ASN A 159 -24.56 -26.10 20.02
CA ASN A 159 -24.59 -27.47 20.53
C ASN A 159 -23.84 -28.45 19.62
N ASP A 160 -23.70 -28.14 18.33
CA ASP A 160 -23.00 -28.97 17.33
C ASP A 160 -21.49 -28.69 17.21
N ILE A 161 -20.84 -28.18 18.28
CA ILE A 161 -19.38 -27.98 18.26
C ILE A 161 -18.61 -29.27 18.62
N PRO A 162 -17.40 -29.50 18.05
CA PRO A 162 -16.61 -30.70 18.34
C PRO A 162 -16.27 -30.87 19.83
N ASN A 163 -16.26 -32.11 20.32
CA ASN A 163 -16.05 -32.43 21.75
C ASN A 163 -14.72 -31.94 22.35
N HIS A 164 -13.70 -31.69 21.53
CA HIS A 164 -12.42 -31.15 22.00
C HIS A 164 -12.45 -29.63 22.26
N VAL A 165 -13.55 -28.97 21.89
CA VAL A 165 -13.77 -27.53 22.07
C VAL A 165 -14.70 -27.35 23.26
N SER A 166 -14.24 -26.60 24.27
CA SER A 166 -15.06 -26.35 25.46
C SER A 166 -16.24 -25.42 25.14
N LYS A 167 -17.46 -25.93 25.31
CA LYS A 167 -18.72 -25.18 25.29
C LYS A 167 -18.78 -24.26 26.50
N ASN A 168 -18.55 -22.97 26.28
CA ASN A 168 -18.63 -21.97 27.32
C ASN A 168 -19.38 -20.74 26.80
N LEU A 169 -20.27 -20.23 27.64
CA LEU A 169 -20.72 -18.86 27.57
C LEU A 169 -19.62 -18.01 28.19
N VAL A 170 -19.08 -17.06 27.42
CA VAL A 170 -18.00 -16.20 27.88
C VAL A 170 -18.47 -14.75 27.90
N TYR A 171 -18.21 -14.05 28.98
CA TYR A 171 -18.35 -12.60 29.05
C TYR A 171 -17.19 -12.01 29.85
N TYR A 172 -17.07 -10.69 29.84
CA TYR A 172 -15.98 -9.98 30.49
C TYR A 172 -16.53 -9.00 31.52
N ASP A 173 -16.00 -9.10 32.74
CA ASP A 173 -16.15 -8.06 33.75
C ASP A 173 -14.91 -7.18 33.80
N PHE A 174 -15.11 -5.93 34.19
CA PHE A 174 -14.06 -4.92 34.27
C PHE A 174 -13.98 -4.41 35.70
N LEU A 175 -12.82 -4.58 36.33
CA LEU A 175 -12.53 -3.93 37.62
C LEU A 175 -12.33 -2.43 37.39
N GLU A 176 -12.73 -1.60 38.36
CA GLU A 176 -12.54 -0.15 38.29
C GLU A 176 -11.07 0.22 38.01
N ASP A 177 -10.92 1.22 37.13
CA ASP A 177 -9.71 1.68 36.46
C ASP A 177 -8.46 1.62 37.33
N ASN A 178 -7.61 0.61 37.11
CA ASN A 178 -6.30 0.50 37.74
C ASN A 178 -5.26 -0.04 36.74
N LEU A 179 -5.32 0.41 35.49
CA LEU A 179 -4.27 0.08 34.52
C LEU A 179 -2.93 0.68 34.97
N ASN A 180 -2.08 -0.13 35.58
CA ASN A 180 -0.75 0.28 36.01
C ASN A 180 0.21 0.25 34.80
N VAL A 181 0.33 1.39 34.12
CA VAL A 181 1.18 1.59 32.94
C VAL A 181 2.67 1.35 33.25
N GLU A 182 3.14 1.75 34.44
CA GLU A 182 4.53 1.49 34.86
C GLU A 182 4.80 -0.01 34.97
N SER A 183 3.88 -0.77 35.57
CA SER A 183 3.97 -2.24 35.66
C SER A 183 4.01 -2.88 34.27
N LEU A 184 3.23 -2.37 33.31
CA LEU A 184 3.25 -2.81 31.92
C LEU A 184 4.59 -2.55 31.25
N LYS A 185 5.14 -1.34 31.40
CA LYS A 185 6.45 -0.98 30.85
C LYS A 185 7.55 -1.86 31.42
N SER A 186 7.57 -2.09 32.74
CA SER A 186 8.53 -3.01 33.38
C SER A 186 8.40 -4.44 32.90
N LYS A 187 7.17 -4.93 32.68
CA LYS A 187 6.93 -6.27 32.10
C LYS A 187 7.41 -6.36 30.66
N GLN A 188 7.21 -5.31 29.86
CA GLN A 188 7.70 -5.28 28.48
C GLN A 188 9.23 -5.25 28.44
N ILE A 189 9.89 -4.46 29.29
CA ILE A 189 11.35 -4.45 29.43
C ILE A 189 11.86 -5.84 29.80
N ALA A 190 11.26 -6.49 30.80
CA ALA A 190 11.64 -7.84 31.19
C ALA A 190 11.42 -8.85 30.05
N TYR A 191 10.29 -8.74 29.34
CA TYR A 191 9.98 -9.58 28.20
C TYR A 191 11.02 -9.43 27.06
N ILE A 192 11.35 -8.20 26.67
CA ILE A 192 12.35 -7.91 25.63
C ILE A 192 13.74 -8.42 26.05
N LYS A 193 14.10 -8.25 27.32
CA LYS A 193 15.40 -8.68 27.87
C LYS A 193 15.68 -10.18 27.68
N TYR A 194 14.65 -11.01 27.76
CA TYR A 194 14.75 -12.46 27.64
C TYR A 194 14.16 -12.98 26.32
N TYR A 195 13.83 -12.10 25.38
CA TYR A 195 13.35 -12.50 24.07
C TYR A 195 14.49 -13.11 23.26
N GLU A 196 14.27 -14.32 22.75
CA GLU A 196 15.20 -15.03 21.88
C GLU A 196 14.44 -15.55 20.66
N ASP A 197 15.10 -15.49 19.50
CA ASP A 197 14.58 -15.99 18.23
C ASP A 197 15.76 -16.38 17.34
N LYS A 198 15.84 -17.64 16.94
CA LYS A 198 16.91 -18.19 16.09
C LYS A 198 16.65 -17.92 14.62
N LEU A 199 15.41 -17.58 14.27
CA LEU A 199 14.98 -17.25 12.91
C LEU A 199 14.96 -18.49 11.98
N GLU A 200 14.71 -19.68 12.54
CA GLU A 200 14.70 -20.96 11.81
C GLU A 200 13.58 -20.99 10.75
N PHE A 201 12.48 -20.29 10.99
CA PHE A 201 11.40 -20.13 10.00
C PHE A 201 11.91 -19.59 8.67
N TYR A 202 12.77 -18.56 8.71
CA TYR A 202 13.30 -17.94 7.49
C TYR A 202 14.34 -18.83 6.81
N ASP A 203 15.10 -19.62 7.57
CA ASP A 203 16.01 -20.63 7.00
C ASP A 203 15.23 -21.72 6.26
N TYR A 204 14.16 -22.22 6.88
CA TYR A 204 13.21 -23.13 6.23
C TYR A 204 12.63 -22.51 4.96
N LEU A 205 12.13 -21.27 5.04
CA LEU A 205 11.51 -20.61 3.89
C LEU A 205 12.49 -20.42 2.74
N SER A 206 13.72 -19.99 3.03
CA SER A 206 14.79 -19.87 2.02
C SER A 206 15.14 -21.21 1.37
N SER A 207 15.13 -22.31 2.13
CA SER A 207 15.42 -23.65 1.61
C SER A 207 14.44 -24.14 0.53
N LEU A 208 13.24 -23.54 0.46
CA LEU A 208 12.24 -23.88 -0.56
C LEU A 208 12.58 -23.31 -1.93
N PHE A 209 13.58 -22.43 -2.02
CA PHE A 209 13.99 -21.75 -3.25
C PHE A 209 15.47 -22.01 -3.55
N SER A 210 15.78 -22.29 -4.82
CA SER A 210 17.15 -22.34 -5.30
C SER A 210 17.57 -20.98 -5.89
N PRO A 211 18.83 -20.55 -5.69
CA PRO A 211 19.42 -19.43 -6.42
C PRO A 211 19.37 -19.60 -7.95
N SER A 212 19.31 -20.85 -8.45
CA SER A 212 19.16 -21.15 -9.88
C SER A 212 17.75 -20.96 -10.42
N GLY A 213 16.78 -20.57 -9.59
CA GLY A 213 15.40 -20.30 -9.97
C GLY A 213 14.44 -21.49 -9.84
N THR A 214 14.89 -22.63 -9.33
CA THR A 214 14.01 -23.77 -9.03
C THR A 214 13.30 -23.60 -7.69
N VAL A 215 12.13 -24.24 -7.54
CA VAL A 215 11.29 -24.19 -6.35
C VAL A 215 10.97 -25.61 -5.90
N SER A 216 11.02 -25.86 -4.60
CA SER A 216 10.68 -27.17 -4.01
C SER A 216 9.21 -27.49 -4.17
N ASP A 217 8.87 -28.76 -4.46
CA ASP A 217 7.48 -29.26 -4.45
C ASP A 217 6.81 -29.08 -3.09
N GLU A 218 7.61 -29.01 -2.02
CA GLU A 218 7.15 -28.76 -0.67
C GLU A 218 6.46 -27.40 -0.53
N LEU A 219 6.88 -26.38 -1.29
CA LEU A 219 6.25 -25.05 -1.26
C LEU A 219 4.75 -25.13 -1.57
N PHE A 220 4.36 -25.97 -2.52
CA PHE A 220 2.95 -26.14 -2.89
C PHE A 220 2.16 -26.84 -1.79
N LYS A 221 2.74 -27.89 -1.21
CA LYS A 221 2.13 -28.66 -0.11
C LYS A 221 1.92 -27.79 1.13
N GLU A 222 2.90 -26.93 1.41
CA GLU A 222 2.96 -26.13 2.64
C GLU A 222 2.42 -24.70 2.47
N SER A 223 1.98 -24.35 1.27
CA SER A 223 1.55 -22.98 0.90
C SER A 223 0.59 -22.33 1.90
N SER A 224 -0.44 -23.05 2.34
CA SER A 224 -1.44 -22.49 3.26
C SER A 224 -0.93 -22.32 4.70
N TRP A 225 0.06 -23.12 5.10
CA TRP A 225 0.71 -23.03 6.41
C TRP A 225 1.75 -21.92 6.41
N ILE A 226 2.45 -21.72 5.30
CA ILE A 226 3.37 -20.60 5.13
C ILE A 226 2.61 -19.26 5.11
N ASP A 227 1.45 -19.20 4.43
CA ASP A 227 0.57 -18.01 4.46
C ASP A 227 0.10 -17.68 5.89
N ASP A 228 -0.33 -18.71 6.64
CA ASP A 228 -0.70 -18.59 8.05
C ASP A 228 0.49 -18.08 8.91
N ALA A 229 1.68 -18.64 8.73
CA ALA A 229 2.89 -18.26 9.46
C ALA A 229 3.32 -16.82 9.18
N LEU A 230 3.38 -16.40 7.91
CA LEU A 230 3.74 -15.04 7.53
C LEU A 230 2.70 -14.02 8.04
N SER A 231 1.41 -14.37 8.03
CA SER A 231 0.36 -13.53 8.59
C SER A 231 0.53 -13.32 10.10
N ILE A 232 0.91 -14.38 10.84
CA ILE A 232 1.22 -14.31 12.28
C ILE A 232 2.40 -13.39 12.54
N ILE A 233 3.50 -13.56 11.80
CA ILE A 233 4.71 -12.75 12.00
C ILE A 233 4.43 -11.28 11.66
N ALA A 234 3.80 -10.99 10.51
CA ALA A 234 3.48 -9.63 10.10
C ALA A 234 2.57 -8.92 11.13
N GLY A 235 1.50 -9.59 11.56
CA GLY A 235 0.58 -9.06 12.56
C GLY A 235 1.22 -8.89 13.94
N SER A 236 2.08 -9.83 14.35
CA SER A 236 2.84 -9.76 15.60
C SER A 236 3.72 -8.50 15.65
N ARG A 237 4.49 -8.24 14.58
CA ARG A 237 5.36 -7.04 14.51
C ARG A 237 4.55 -5.75 14.51
N TYR A 238 3.43 -5.75 13.80
CA TYR A 238 2.51 -4.62 13.80
C TYR A 238 1.95 -4.33 15.19
N LEU A 239 1.37 -5.31 15.88
CA LEU A 239 0.79 -5.08 17.21
C LEU A 239 1.88 -4.70 18.22
N PHE A 240 3.05 -5.34 18.15
CA PHE A 240 4.16 -5.03 19.04
C PHE A 240 4.67 -3.60 18.86
N SER A 241 4.83 -3.13 17.62
CA SER A 241 5.19 -1.73 17.36
C SER A 241 4.19 -0.75 18.00
N ASN A 242 2.89 -1.00 17.88
CA ASN A 242 1.86 -0.17 18.53
C ASN A 242 1.96 -0.21 20.05
N GLY A 243 2.31 -1.38 20.63
CA GLY A 243 2.60 -1.52 22.05
C GLY A 243 3.80 -0.69 22.49
N LEU A 244 4.90 -0.68 21.72
CA LEU A 244 6.07 0.17 21.97
C LEU A 244 5.69 1.65 21.96
N LEU A 245 4.94 2.09 20.95
CA LEU A 245 4.48 3.48 20.85
C LEU A 245 3.59 3.87 22.03
N LYS A 246 2.70 2.97 22.50
CA LYS A 246 1.84 3.26 23.65
C LYS A 246 2.55 3.26 24.99
N LEU A 247 3.67 2.57 25.13
CA LEU A 247 4.48 2.54 26.36
C LEU A 247 5.63 3.54 26.34
N ASP A 248 5.53 4.58 25.50
CA ASP A 248 6.48 5.69 25.38
C ASP A 248 7.92 5.21 25.14
N TRP A 249 8.08 4.21 24.27
CA TRP A 249 9.39 3.91 23.69
C TRP A 249 9.74 4.94 22.63
N ASN A 250 11.05 5.07 22.34
CA ASN A 250 11.48 5.90 21.22
C ASN A 250 10.75 5.47 19.93
N LYS A 251 10.14 6.44 19.23
CA LYS A 251 9.36 6.22 18.00
C LYS A 251 10.13 5.42 16.95
N LEU A 252 11.45 5.49 16.97
CA LEU A 252 12.28 4.69 16.09
C LEU A 252 11.94 3.19 16.15
N TYR A 253 11.80 2.62 17.35
CA TYR A 253 11.50 1.19 17.47
C TYR A 253 10.13 0.83 16.90
N TYR A 254 9.15 1.73 17.04
CA TYR A 254 7.88 1.59 16.33
C TYR A 254 8.10 1.52 14.81
N ASP A 255 8.87 2.46 14.26
CA ASP A 255 9.13 2.52 12.81
C ASP A 255 9.86 1.26 12.29
N LEU A 256 10.80 0.70 13.06
CA LEU A 256 11.53 -0.53 12.70
C LEU A 256 10.60 -1.74 12.60
N PHE A 257 9.84 -2.03 13.65
CA PHE A 257 8.93 -3.19 13.65
C PHE A 257 7.76 -3.02 12.68
N MET A 258 7.32 -1.77 12.44
CA MET A 258 6.36 -1.47 11.39
C MET A 258 6.92 -1.76 9.99
N LEU A 259 8.21 -1.49 9.73
CA LEU A 259 8.83 -1.81 8.45
C LEU A 259 8.98 -3.32 8.26
N ILE A 260 9.42 -4.05 9.30
CA ILE A 260 9.49 -5.52 9.29
C ILE A 260 8.11 -6.10 8.96
N SER A 261 7.06 -5.64 9.66
CA SER A 261 5.67 -6.07 9.41
C SER A 261 5.27 -5.90 7.94
N LYS A 262 5.59 -4.76 7.33
CA LYS A 262 5.30 -4.47 5.92
C LYS A 262 6.09 -5.36 4.96
N ASP A 263 7.37 -5.61 5.24
CA ASP A 263 8.22 -6.45 4.38
C ASP A 263 7.81 -7.94 4.47
N VAL A 264 7.44 -8.43 5.66
CA VAL A 264 6.84 -9.77 5.82
C VAL A 264 5.53 -9.89 5.06
N GLU A 265 4.68 -8.85 5.11
CA GLU A 265 3.44 -8.85 4.34
C GLU A 265 3.69 -8.83 2.83
N LYS A 266 4.66 -8.02 2.38
CA LYS A 266 5.10 -8.00 0.99
C LYS A 266 5.57 -9.39 0.54
N LEU A 267 6.37 -10.08 1.37
CA LEU A 267 6.84 -11.44 1.10
C LEU A 267 5.67 -12.41 0.94
N LYS A 268 4.68 -12.34 1.84
CA LYS A 268 3.46 -13.14 1.73
C LYS A 268 2.72 -12.91 0.41
N ILE A 269 2.44 -11.65 0.06
CA ILE A 269 1.76 -11.30 -1.20
C ILE A 269 2.55 -11.80 -2.41
N MET A 270 3.88 -11.60 -2.41
CA MET A 270 4.76 -12.10 -3.48
C MET A 270 4.65 -13.62 -3.62
N MET A 271 4.63 -14.35 -2.51
CA MET A 271 4.46 -15.80 -2.51
C MET A 271 3.10 -16.23 -3.04
N SER A 272 2.00 -15.65 -2.56
CA SER A 272 0.64 -16.00 -2.99
C SER A 272 0.45 -15.73 -4.49
N ILE A 273 0.95 -14.60 -5.00
CA ILE A 273 0.91 -14.28 -6.44
C ILE A 273 1.77 -15.28 -7.25
N SER A 274 2.96 -15.62 -6.76
CA SER A 274 3.87 -16.53 -7.46
C SER A 274 3.29 -17.95 -7.56
N LEU A 275 2.63 -18.42 -6.49
CA LEU A 275 1.90 -19.69 -6.46
C LEU A 275 0.76 -19.73 -7.48
N VAL A 276 -0.08 -18.68 -7.52
CA VAL A 276 -1.21 -18.59 -8.46
C VAL A 276 -0.73 -18.54 -9.91
N ARG A 277 0.31 -17.74 -10.18
CA ARG A 277 0.84 -17.55 -11.55
C ARG A 277 1.79 -18.65 -11.99
N LYS A 278 2.23 -19.52 -11.07
CA LYS A 278 3.31 -20.50 -11.28
C LYS A 278 4.58 -19.86 -11.86
N ARG A 279 4.90 -18.65 -11.42
CA ARG A 279 6.08 -17.88 -11.82
C ARG A 279 6.74 -17.29 -10.59
N TYR A 280 7.99 -17.66 -10.33
CA TYR A 280 8.70 -17.30 -9.12
C TYR A 280 9.92 -16.45 -9.46
N ASN A 281 10.00 -15.27 -8.87
CA ASN A 281 11.23 -14.49 -8.86
C ASN A 281 12.08 -14.92 -7.66
N CYS A 282 12.67 -16.12 -7.72
CA CYS A 282 13.38 -16.71 -6.57
C CYS A 282 14.46 -15.79 -6.02
N LYS A 283 15.18 -15.06 -6.88
CA LYS A 283 16.20 -14.09 -6.46
C LYS A 283 15.59 -12.97 -5.62
N GLU A 284 14.47 -12.39 -6.05
CA GLU A 284 13.81 -11.31 -5.33
C GLU A 284 13.20 -11.79 -4.00
N ILE A 285 12.63 -13.01 -4.00
CA ILE A 285 12.09 -13.64 -2.80
C ILE A 285 13.20 -13.91 -1.77
N LEU A 286 14.31 -14.55 -2.19
CA LEU A 286 15.45 -14.84 -1.33
C LEU A 286 16.07 -13.55 -0.75
N ASN A 287 16.24 -12.52 -1.59
CA ASN A 287 16.73 -11.23 -1.12
C ASN A 287 15.82 -10.60 -0.07
N LEU A 288 14.49 -10.72 -0.23
CA LEU A 288 13.52 -10.19 0.74
C LEU A 288 13.53 -11.00 2.05
N ILE A 289 13.65 -12.32 1.98
CA ILE A 289 13.79 -13.18 3.18
C ILE A 289 15.05 -12.79 3.96
N ASP A 290 16.19 -12.70 3.28
CA ASP A 290 17.46 -12.31 3.90
C ASP A 290 17.40 -10.92 4.51
N LYS A 291 16.76 -9.96 3.83
CA LYS A 291 16.53 -8.61 4.34
C LYS A 291 15.72 -8.66 5.64
N ILE A 292 14.55 -9.29 5.64
CA ILE A 292 13.68 -9.40 6.82
C ILE A 292 14.43 -10.07 7.98
N LYS A 293 15.15 -11.16 7.71
CA LYS A 293 15.92 -11.90 8.72
C LYS A 293 16.97 -11.01 9.41
N LYS A 294 17.67 -10.17 8.63
CA LYS A 294 18.62 -9.19 9.18
C LYS A 294 17.93 -8.09 9.99
N MET A 295 16.82 -7.54 9.47
CA MET A 295 16.05 -6.51 10.17
C MET A 295 15.51 -7.00 11.52
N GLU A 296 14.98 -8.22 11.59
CA GLU A 296 14.49 -8.85 12.83
C GLU A 296 15.60 -8.92 13.88
N ARG A 297 16.76 -9.44 13.48
CA ARG A 297 17.93 -9.56 14.36
C ARG A 297 18.40 -8.20 14.86
N GLU A 298 18.56 -7.23 13.97
CA GLU A 298 19.05 -5.89 14.33
C GLU A 298 18.06 -5.12 15.20
N ALA A 299 16.76 -5.18 14.90
CA ALA A 299 15.73 -4.50 15.68
C ALA A 299 15.65 -5.02 17.12
N VAL A 300 15.73 -6.35 17.30
CA VAL A 300 15.76 -6.97 18.64
C VAL A 300 17.04 -6.59 19.39
N LEU A 301 18.20 -6.65 18.74
CA LEU A 301 19.48 -6.24 19.35
C LEU A 301 19.47 -4.76 19.76
N LEU A 302 18.93 -3.87 18.92
CA LEU A 302 18.79 -2.43 19.21
C LEU A 302 17.86 -2.18 20.40
N LEU A 303 16.77 -2.93 20.52
CA LEU A 303 15.87 -2.86 21.66
C LEU A 303 16.57 -3.35 22.95
N GLN A 304 17.21 -4.51 22.91
CA GLN A 304 17.87 -5.13 24.06
C GLN A 304 19.07 -4.32 24.57
N ASN A 305 19.85 -3.72 23.66
CA ASN A 305 21.02 -2.92 24.02
C ASN A 305 20.68 -1.55 24.63
N ASN A 306 19.41 -1.13 24.53
CA ASN A 306 18.92 0.17 24.99
C ASN A 306 17.70 0.06 25.91
N LEU A 307 17.61 -1.04 26.68
CA LEU A 307 16.57 -1.21 27.69
C LEU A 307 16.59 -0.12 28.78
N ASP A 308 17.74 0.55 28.96
CA ASP A 308 17.92 1.64 29.92
C ASP A 308 17.50 3.03 29.38
N ASN A 309 16.96 3.12 28.15
CA ASN A 309 16.55 4.38 27.49
C ASN A 309 17.65 5.45 27.38
N ASN A 310 18.91 5.06 27.15
CA ASN A 310 19.98 6.01 26.90
C ASN A 310 19.93 6.52 25.44
N THR A 311 19.42 7.73 25.26
CA THR A 311 19.25 8.38 23.95
C THR A 311 20.55 8.67 23.21
N GLU A 312 21.67 8.93 23.91
CA GLU A 312 22.96 9.19 23.27
C GLU A 312 23.51 7.91 22.64
N LYS A 313 23.46 6.80 23.38
CA LYS A 313 23.87 5.48 22.89
C LYS A 313 23.03 5.05 21.68
N LEU A 314 21.73 5.35 21.68
CA LEU A 314 20.86 5.08 20.54
C LEU A 314 21.28 5.88 19.30
N SER A 315 21.55 7.17 19.47
CA SER A 315 21.97 8.04 18.36
C SER A 315 23.29 7.57 17.75
N GLU A 316 24.26 7.16 18.56
CA GLU A 316 25.52 6.60 18.09
C GLU A 316 25.30 5.30 17.31
N MET A 317 24.51 4.37 17.85
CA MET A 317 24.18 3.11 17.16
C MET A 317 23.47 3.35 15.83
N VAL A 318 22.50 4.27 15.79
CA VAL A 318 21.77 4.62 14.56
C VAL A 318 22.67 5.26 13.52
N SER A 319 23.58 6.15 13.93
CA SER A 319 24.55 6.78 13.02
C SER A 319 25.57 5.78 12.45
N SER A 320 25.78 4.65 13.13
CA SER A 320 26.68 3.59 12.67
C SER A 320 26.06 2.66 11.62
N ILE A 321 24.72 2.70 11.45
CA ILE A 321 24.01 1.94 10.42
C ILE A 321 24.27 2.63 9.07
N ARG A 322 25.11 2.01 8.25
CA ARG A 322 25.59 2.59 7.00
C ARG A 322 24.64 2.24 5.86
N VAL A 323 24.14 3.24 5.14
CA VAL A 323 23.35 3.02 3.92
C VAL A 323 24.29 3.07 2.72
N GLU A 324 24.40 1.97 1.98
CA GLU A 324 25.23 1.93 0.78
C GLU A 324 24.57 2.67 -0.38
N CYS A 325 25.36 3.26 -1.27
CA CYS A 325 24.83 3.90 -2.46
C CYS A 325 24.13 2.88 -3.39
N PRO A 326 23.04 3.27 -4.06
CA PRO A 326 22.38 2.39 -5.01
C PRO A 326 23.20 2.18 -6.29
N GLY A 327 22.77 1.22 -7.10
CA GLY A 327 23.34 0.98 -8.42
C GLY A 327 23.19 2.17 -9.36
N ARG A 328 24.05 2.24 -10.38
CA ARG A 328 24.00 3.28 -11.43
C ARG A 328 22.61 3.27 -12.11
N PRO A 329 21.92 4.41 -12.25
CA PRO A 329 20.63 4.47 -12.94
C PRO A 329 20.78 4.26 -14.44
N GLU A 330 19.85 3.51 -15.04
CA GLU A 330 19.79 3.15 -16.45
C GLU A 330 18.48 3.64 -17.08
N LEU A 331 18.54 4.07 -18.34
CA LEU A 331 17.36 4.42 -19.12
C LEU A 331 16.56 3.16 -19.48
N ILE A 332 15.25 3.17 -19.21
CA ILE A 332 14.31 2.16 -19.71
C ILE A 332 13.72 2.61 -21.04
N LYS A 333 13.17 3.84 -21.05
CA LYS A 333 12.55 4.45 -22.23
C LYS A 333 12.47 5.96 -22.04
N ALA A 334 12.51 6.70 -23.14
CA ALA A 334 12.26 8.14 -23.15
C ALA A 334 11.31 8.53 -24.28
N ASN A 335 10.70 9.69 -24.14
CA ASN A 335 10.06 10.45 -25.21
C ASN A 335 10.50 11.92 -25.08
N ASN A 336 9.84 12.82 -25.82
CA ASN A 336 10.26 14.22 -25.90
C ASN A 336 10.10 15.01 -24.58
N THR A 337 9.35 14.49 -23.60
CA THR A 337 9.07 15.21 -22.34
C THR A 337 9.39 14.40 -21.09
N ASN A 338 9.56 13.08 -21.21
CA ASN A 338 9.69 12.16 -20.08
C ASN A 338 10.76 11.10 -20.33
N MET A 339 11.55 10.76 -19.30
CA MET A 339 12.36 9.53 -19.28
C MET A 339 12.00 8.65 -18.08
N LYS A 340 11.88 7.35 -18.33
CA LYS A 340 11.75 6.35 -17.29
C LYS A 340 13.10 5.69 -17.06
N ILE A 341 13.59 5.76 -15.82
CA ILE A 341 14.85 5.15 -15.38
C ILE A 341 14.59 4.00 -14.41
N LYS A 342 15.55 3.09 -14.30
CA LYS A 342 15.64 2.05 -13.25
C LYS A 342 17.04 2.02 -12.65
N TRP A 343 17.19 1.46 -11.47
CA TRP A 343 18.50 1.19 -10.86
C TRP A 343 18.46 -0.13 -10.09
N ASN A 344 19.62 -0.65 -9.72
CA ASN A 344 19.70 -1.74 -8.77
C ASN A 344 19.65 -1.17 -7.34
N ASP A 345 19.02 -1.92 -6.44
CA ASP A 345 18.98 -1.62 -5.00
C ASP A 345 20.40 -1.48 -4.41
N SER A 346 20.52 -0.86 -3.25
CA SER A 346 21.75 -0.88 -2.45
C SER A 346 22.07 -2.32 -2.02
N VAL A 347 23.35 -2.67 -1.88
CA VAL A 347 23.74 -4.02 -1.43
C VAL A 347 23.43 -4.18 0.06
N ASP A 348 23.77 -3.18 0.87
CA ASP A 348 23.21 -3.01 2.21
C ASP A 348 21.95 -2.15 2.18
N ASN A 349 20.80 -2.79 2.01
CA ASN A 349 19.49 -2.15 1.93
C ASN A 349 18.58 -2.45 3.12
N ILE A 350 19.12 -2.97 4.22
CA ILE A 350 18.36 -3.57 5.33
C ILE A 350 17.23 -2.63 5.80
N TRP A 351 17.54 -1.33 5.91
CA TRP A 351 16.59 -0.32 6.35
C TRP A 351 16.20 0.70 5.28
N VAL A 352 16.60 0.51 4.02
CA VAL A 352 16.28 1.45 2.93
C VAL A 352 14.77 1.49 2.69
N THR A 353 14.20 2.71 2.74
CA THR A 353 12.76 2.95 2.58
C THR A 353 12.43 3.75 1.32
N SER A 354 13.39 4.54 0.82
CA SER A 354 13.18 5.41 -0.34
C SER A 354 14.49 5.74 -1.05
N TYR A 355 14.34 6.27 -2.26
CA TYR A 355 15.40 6.74 -3.12
C TYR A 355 15.13 8.17 -3.53
N GLY A 356 16.11 9.06 -3.37
CA GLY A 356 16.08 10.39 -3.96
C GLY A 356 16.67 10.35 -5.37
N ILE A 357 15.97 10.90 -6.35
CA ILE A 357 16.37 10.92 -7.76
C ILE A 357 16.83 12.34 -8.12
N PHE A 358 18.01 12.44 -8.71
CA PHE A 358 18.64 13.71 -9.05
C PHE A 358 18.83 13.84 -10.55
N LYS A 359 18.42 14.99 -11.10
CA LYS A 359 18.67 15.42 -12.49
C LYS A 359 19.56 16.66 -12.44
N ASP A 360 20.76 16.55 -13.02
CA ASP A 360 21.76 17.62 -13.04
C ASP A 360 22.14 18.15 -11.64
N GLY A 361 22.11 17.27 -10.64
CA GLY A 361 22.40 17.58 -9.25
C GLY A 361 21.21 18.08 -8.42
N GLU A 362 20.05 18.33 -9.04
CA GLU A 362 18.84 18.76 -8.34
C GLU A 362 17.89 17.59 -8.07
N LEU A 363 17.30 17.55 -6.87
CA LEU A 363 16.30 16.54 -6.50
C LEU A 363 15.02 16.76 -7.30
N VAL A 364 14.67 15.80 -8.16
CA VAL A 364 13.44 15.85 -8.98
C VAL A 364 12.30 15.01 -8.42
N GLY A 365 12.58 14.20 -7.40
CA GLY A 365 11.57 13.44 -6.68
C GLY A 365 12.15 12.29 -5.86
N GLU A 366 11.25 11.60 -5.17
CA GLU A 366 11.57 10.41 -4.39
C GLU A 366 10.77 9.20 -4.91
N SER A 367 11.32 8.00 -4.77
CA SER A 367 10.67 6.74 -5.14
C SER A 367 10.87 5.68 -4.07
N ASN A 368 9.83 4.91 -3.77
CA ASN A 368 9.91 3.66 -3.00
C ASN A 368 10.03 2.42 -3.92
N GLN A 369 10.17 2.64 -5.23
CA GLN A 369 10.43 1.62 -6.23
C GLN A 369 11.82 1.84 -6.84
N LEU A 370 12.41 0.79 -7.39
CA LEU A 370 13.70 0.84 -8.12
C LEU A 370 13.58 1.41 -9.54
N GLN A 371 12.60 2.29 -9.75
CA GLN A 371 12.33 2.98 -11.00
C GLN A 371 11.67 4.33 -10.71
N PHE A 372 11.85 5.27 -11.63
CA PHE A 372 11.22 6.59 -11.56
C PHE A 372 11.01 7.16 -12.96
N ASN A 373 9.94 7.95 -13.14
CA ASN A 373 9.67 8.65 -14.38
C ASN A 373 9.96 10.14 -14.21
N ILE A 374 11.11 10.58 -14.69
CA ILE A 374 11.54 11.98 -14.72
C ILE A 374 10.75 12.69 -15.83
N LYS A 375 10.15 13.83 -15.49
CA LYS A 375 9.41 14.71 -16.41
C LYS A 375 10.25 15.92 -16.80
N ASP A 376 9.72 16.72 -17.72
CA ASP A 376 10.28 18.01 -18.16
C ASP A 376 11.72 17.85 -18.65
N ILE A 377 11.90 16.90 -19.57
CA ILE A 377 13.14 16.70 -20.33
C ILE A 377 12.95 17.23 -21.74
N LEU A 378 14.06 17.48 -22.42
CA LEU A 378 14.10 18.00 -23.78
C LEU A 378 14.70 16.94 -24.70
N PRO A 379 14.24 16.85 -25.97
CA PRO A 379 14.88 16.01 -26.96
C PRO A 379 16.31 16.48 -27.24
N ASP A 380 17.14 15.57 -27.76
CA ASP A 380 18.53 15.83 -28.14
C ASP A 380 19.42 16.39 -27.01
N THR A 381 18.97 16.26 -25.75
CA THR A 381 19.63 16.80 -24.55
C THR A 381 20.22 15.68 -23.70
N SER A 382 21.39 15.92 -23.12
CA SER A 382 22.05 14.99 -22.19
C SER A 382 21.85 15.43 -20.75
N TYR A 383 21.41 14.52 -19.89
CA TYR A 383 21.17 14.76 -18.46
C TYR A 383 22.11 13.93 -17.60
N ALA A 384 22.63 14.51 -16.51
CA ALA A 384 23.38 13.80 -15.48
C ALA A 384 22.40 13.25 -14.42
N ILE A 385 22.22 11.94 -14.39
CA ILE A 385 21.28 11.27 -13.49
C ILE A 385 22.03 10.51 -12.40
N SER A 386 21.64 10.73 -11.14
CA SER A 386 22.10 9.96 -9.99
C SER A 386 20.95 9.67 -9.02
N VAL A 387 21.16 8.69 -8.15
CA VAL A 387 20.18 8.24 -7.16
C VAL A 387 20.90 8.08 -5.82
N ARG A 388 20.25 8.41 -4.71
CA ARG A 388 20.73 8.07 -3.35
C ARG A 388 19.67 7.29 -2.59
N ALA A 389 20.09 6.36 -1.75
CA ALA A 389 19.22 5.64 -0.84
C ALA A 389 19.01 6.43 0.45
N ARG A 390 17.84 6.26 1.06
CA ARG A 390 17.51 6.76 2.40
C ARG A 390 16.88 5.65 3.22
N ASP A 391 17.35 5.49 4.44
CA ASP A 391 16.84 4.47 5.36
C ASP A 391 15.71 4.97 6.28
N ALA A 392 15.16 4.06 7.07
CA ALA A 392 14.12 4.33 8.06
C ALA A 392 14.59 5.22 9.22
N PHE A 393 15.90 5.39 9.39
CA PHE A 393 16.51 6.22 10.42
C PHE A 393 16.78 7.65 9.95
N GLY A 394 16.59 7.94 8.65
CA GLY A 394 16.88 9.23 8.04
C GLY A 394 18.32 9.35 7.54
N ASN A 395 19.14 8.31 7.66
CA ASN A 395 20.48 8.30 7.07
C ASN A 395 20.35 8.26 5.55
N SER A 396 21.25 8.98 4.87
CA SER A 396 21.34 8.99 3.42
C SER A 396 22.66 8.39 2.99
N SER A 397 22.63 7.59 1.92
CA SER A 397 23.85 7.10 1.30
C SER A 397 24.60 8.22 0.56
N GLU A 398 25.83 7.93 0.14
CA GLU A 398 26.45 8.62 -0.98
C GLU A 398 25.59 8.48 -2.26
N MET A 399 25.77 9.38 -3.22
CA MET A 399 25.12 9.27 -4.53
C MET A 399 25.64 8.05 -5.29
N SER A 400 24.79 7.44 -6.11
CA SER A 400 25.20 6.47 -7.12
C SER A 400 26.19 7.09 -8.09
N VAL A 401 26.92 6.24 -8.81
CA VAL A 401 27.66 6.68 -10.00
C VAL A 401 26.71 7.40 -10.95
N ILE A 402 27.12 8.60 -11.41
CA ILE A 402 26.33 9.41 -12.34
C ILE A 402 26.26 8.69 -13.69
N ASN A 403 25.04 8.60 -14.26
CA ASN A 403 24.84 8.22 -15.64
C ASN A 403 24.48 9.45 -16.49
N HIS A 404 25.28 9.74 -17.51
CA HIS A 404 24.93 10.75 -18.52
C HIS A 404 24.02 10.11 -19.57
N ILE A 405 22.74 10.42 -19.51
CA ILE A 405 21.71 9.88 -20.40
C ILE A 405 21.42 10.90 -21.48
N LYS A 406 21.74 10.57 -22.74
CA LYS A 406 21.34 11.36 -23.91
C LYS A 406 19.94 10.94 -24.35
N ILE A 407 19.04 11.90 -24.51
CA ILE A 407 17.70 11.69 -25.03
C ILE A 407 17.77 11.69 -26.55
N ASP A 408 17.98 10.51 -27.12
CA ASP A 408 17.98 10.30 -28.57
C ASP A 408 16.58 9.88 -29.04
N THR A 409 15.86 10.81 -29.64
CA THR A 409 14.50 10.59 -30.20
C THR A 409 14.53 10.46 -31.71
N SER A 410 15.70 10.20 -32.32
CA SER A 410 15.89 10.15 -33.78
C SER A 410 15.21 8.96 -34.49
N ILE A 411 14.43 8.14 -33.79
CA ILE A 411 13.69 7.02 -34.37
C ILE A 411 12.21 7.10 -33.93
N GLN A 412 11.36 7.58 -34.85
CA GLN A 412 9.90 7.45 -34.91
C GLN A 412 8.96 8.26 -33.97
N ASN A 413 9.38 9.34 -33.30
CA ASN A 413 8.40 10.18 -32.57
C ASN A 413 8.88 11.60 -32.21
N LYS A 414 9.71 12.22 -33.06
CA LYS A 414 10.15 13.61 -32.85
C LYS A 414 8.97 14.55 -33.08
N ASP A 415 8.59 15.29 -32.06
CA ASP A 415 7.64 16.39 -32.19
C ASP A 415 8.36 17.56 -32.87
N ILE A 416 8.05 17.78 -34.14
CA ILE A 416 8.72 18.81 -34.95
C ILE A 416 8.19 20.23 -34.65
N ALA A 417 7.08 20.34 -33.90
CA ALA A 417 6.53 21.62 -33.45
C ALA A 417 7.13 22.10 -32.12
N LEU A 418 7.76 21.21 -31.34
CA LEU A 418 8.28 21.53 -30.02
C LEU A 418 9.30 22.70 -30.06
N PHE A 419 9.07 23.73 -29.23
CA PHE A 419 9.81 24.99 -29.12
C PHE A 419 9.96 25.79 -30.43
N LYS A 420 9.04 25.61 -31.37
CA LYS A 420 9.00 26.39 -32.60
C LYS A 420 8.33 27.76 -32.38
N PRO A 421 8.66 28.78 -33.19
CA PRO A 421 7.97 30.07 -33.12
C PRO A 421 6.47 29.92 -33.37
N VAL A 422 5.66 30.58 -32.54
CA VAL A 422 4.20 30.56 -32.62
C VAL A 422 3.66 31.96 -32.88
N VAL A 423 2.59 32.05 -33.67
CA VAL A 423 1.80 33.27 -33.84
C VAL A 423 0.32 32.92 -33.67
N THR A 424 -0.39 33.77 -32.96
CA THR A 424 -1.81 33.62 -32.62
C THR A 424 -2.62 34.78 -33.23
N SER A 425 -3.90 34.55 -33.48
CA SER A 425 -4.83 35.63 -33.88
C SER A 425 -5.04 36.62 -32.75
N SER A 426 -5.12 36.11 -31.53
CA SER A 426 -5.31 36.85 -30.29
C SER A 426 -4.84 36.02 -29.08
N ASP A 427 -4.65 36.69 -27.95
CA ASP A 427 -4.33 36.07 -26.67
C ASP A 427 -5.28 36.59 -25.58
N GLU A 428 -5.72 35.68 -24.70
CA GLU A 428 -6.46 35.99 -23.47
C GLU A 428 -5.64 36.88 -22.53
N ILE A 429 -4.31 36.69 -22.51
CA ILE A 429 -3.36 37.44 -21.68
C ILE A 429 -2.14 37.83 -22.53
N SER A 430 -1.73 39.09 -22.45
CA SER A 430 -0.80 39.75 -23.39
C SER A 430 0.70 39.39 -23.26
N PHE A 431 1.08 38.30 -22.59
CA PHE A 431 2.49 37.89 -22.49
C PHE A 431 2.66 36.37 -22.68
N ARG A 432 3.19 35.98 -23.85
CA ARG A 432 3.56 34.59 -24.24
C ARG A 432 2.42 33.55 -24.12
N GLY A 433 1.19 33.93 -24.48
CA GLY A 433 0.06 33.00 -24.52
C GLY A 433 0.26 31.89 -25.57
N GLY A 434 0.57 32.27 -26.81
CA GLY A 434 0.77 31.33 -27.93
C GLY A 434 1.90 30.31 -27.75
N ASP A 435 3.07 30.72 -27.28
CA ASP A 435 4.25 29.83 -27.15
C ASP A 435 3.98 28.59 -26.27
N ASN A 436 3.00 28.67 -25.37
CA ASN A 436 2.61 27.57 -24.50
C ASN A 436 2.11 26.34 -25.26
N VAL A 437 1.59 26.48 -26.49
CA VAL A 437 1.16 25.31 -27.28
C VAL A 437 2.32 24.41 -27.70
N VAL A 438 3.57 24.87 -27.60
CA VAL A 438 4.76 24.12 -28.04
C VAL A 438 5.86 24.10 -26.99
N ASP A 439 5.56 24.42 -25.74
CA ASP A 439 6.55 24.52 -24.67
C ASP A 439 6.84 23.19 -23.95
N GLY A 440 6.13 22.12 -24.33
CA GLY A 440 6.26 20.77 -23.76
C GLY A 440 5.75 20.62 -22.33
N ARG A 441 5.08 21.63 -21.77
CA ARG A 441 4.54 21.62 -20.41
C ARG A 441 3.04 21.35 -20.43
N ARG A 442 2.55 20.57 -19.47
CA ARG A 442 1.13 20.16 -19.41
C ARG A 442 0.21 21.12 -18.64
N HIS A 443 0.75 22.22 -18.14
CA HIS A 443 0.04 23.13 -17.22
C HIS A 443 0.11 24.60 -17.65
N THR A 444 0.62 24.86 -18.85
CA THR A 444 0.64 26.15 -19.53
C THR A 444 -0.21 26.00 -20.79
N ARG A 445 -1.01 27.01 -21.13
CA ARG A 445 -1.93 26.96 -22.27
C ARG A 445 -1.90 28.25 -23.05
N TRP A 446 -2.19 28.14 -24.33
CA TRP A 446 -2.71 29.28 -25.08
C TRP A 446 -4.21 29.39 -24.83
N GLY A 447 -4.67 30.62 -24.64
CA GLY A 447 -6.08 30.99 -24.66
C GLY A 447 -6.26 32.13 -25.65
N SER A 448 -7.26 32.05 -26.52
CA SER A 448 -7.63 33.14 -27.43
C SER A 448 -8.50 34.20 -26.73
N SER A 449 -8.68 35.36 -27.37
CA SER A 449 -9.59 36.38 -26.87
C SER A 449 -11.03 35.86 -26.83
N HIS A 450 -11.71 36.09 -25.72
CA HIS A 450 -13.10 35.70 -25.50
C HIS A 450 -14.08 36.29 -26.52
N SER A 451 -13.75 37.47 -27.07
CA SER A 451 -14.63 38.22 -27.98
C SER A 451 -14.56 37.79 -29.44
N GLU A 452 -13.64 36.89 -29.81
CA GLU A 452 -13.47 36.43 -31.20
C GLU A 452 -14.18 35.10 -31.42
N ASP A 453 -15.08 35.02 -32.40
CA ASP A 453 -15.78 33.78 -32.74
C ASP A 453 -14.91 32.83 -33.57
N ILE A 454 -13.96 33.39 -34.33
CA ILE A 454 -12.95 32.66 -35.10
C ILE A 454 -11.59 33.08 -34.60
N SER A 455 -10.76 32.11 -34.21
CA SER A 455 -9.38 32.36 -33.79
C SER A 455 -8.46 31.28 -34.35
N TRP A 456 -7.17 31.58 -34.40
CA TRP A 456 -6.18 30.63 -34.91
C TRP A 456 -4.85 30.74 -34.20
N VAL A 457 -4.11 29.65 -34.26
CA VAL A 457 -2.70 29.57 -33.85
C VAL A 457 -1.92 28.88 -34.96
N TYR A 458 -0.78 29.43 -35.36
CA TYR A 458 0.12 28.78 -36.29
C TYR A 458 1.55 28.68 -35.76
N ILE A 459 2.24 27.65 -36.23
CA ILE A 459 3.58 27.24 -35.80
C ILE A 459 4.50 27.30 -37.02
N ASP A 460 5.64 27.99 -36.91
CA ASP A 460 6.71 27.98 -37.91
C ASP A 460 7.68 26.83 -37.64
N LEU A 461 7.61 25.77 -38.44
CA LEU A 461 8.48 24.59 -38.29
C LEU A 461 9.94 24.88 -38.67
N GLY A 462 10.20 26.02 -39.31
CA GLY A 462 11.51 26.53 -39.70
C GLY A 462 11.89 26.21 -41.14
N ASN A 463 11.45 25.06 -41.68
CA ASN A 463 11.64 24.64 -43.07
C ASN A 463 10.38 23.91 -43.57
N GLU A 464 10.25 23.73 -44.90
CA GLU A 464 9.21 22.87 -45.48
C GLU A 464 9.46 21.41 -45.05
N VAL A 465 8.45 20.81 -44.43
CA VAL A 465 8.48 19.42 -43.95
C VAL A 465 7.20 18.70 -44.36
N GLU A 466 7.30 17.38 -44.50
CA GLU A 466 6.16 16.49 -44.65
C GLU A 466 5.79 15.94 -43.27
N PHE A 467 4.49 15.89 -42.96
CA PHE A 467 3.99 15.39 -41.69
C PHE A 467 2.66 14.67 -41.86
N SER A 468 2.51 13.57 -41.13
CA SER A 468 1.35 12.69 -41.22
C SER A 468 0.46 12.71 -39.98
N THR A 469 0.96 13.23 -38.85
CA THR A 469 0.23 13.21 -37.59
C THR A 469 0.30 14.55 -36.85
N ILE A 470 -0.84 15.00 -36.34
CA ILE A 470 -0.94 16.11 -35.38
C ILE A 470 -1.72 15.64 -34.15
N MET A 471 -1.23 16.02 -32.97
CA MET A 471 -1.95 15.87 -31.71
C MET A 471 -2.27 17.23 -31.12
N ILE A 472 -3.54 17.46 -30.82
CA ILE A 472 -4.03 18.67 -30.16
C ILE A 472 -4.53 18.28 -28.79
N SER A 473 -3.97 18.88 -27.74
CA SER A 473 -4.43 18.72 -26.36
C SER A 473 -5.23 19.96 -25.98
N TRP A 474 -6.54 19.89 -26.12
CA TRP A 474 -7.47 20.94 -25.74
C TRP A 474 -7.62 21.04 -24.22
N GLU A 475 -7.95 22.25 -23.76
CA GLU A 475 -8.54 22.49 -22.44
C GLU A 475 -10.08 22.38 -22.53
N GLU A 476 -10.80 22.67 -21.45
CA GLU A 476 -12.27 22.65 -21.43
C GLU A 476 -12.88 23.59 -22.47
N ALA A 477 -12.24 24.72 -22.78
CA ALA A 477 -12.69 25.64 -23.82
C ALA A 477 -12.15 25.25 -25.22
N TYR A 478 -12.58 24.09 -25.72
CA TYR A 478 -12.15 23.54 -27.01
C TYR A 478 -12.97 24.05 -28.22
N ALA A 479 -12.51 23.72 -29.43
CA ALA A 479 -13.24 23.99 -30.67
C ALA A 479 -14.08 22.77 -31.12
N ILE A 480 -15.38 22.97 -31.35
CA ILE A 480 -16.26 21.98 -31.99
C ILE A 480 -15.94 21.87 -33.48
N LYS A 481 -15.76 23.02 -34.16
CA LYS A 481 -15.36 23.06 -35.57
C LYS A 481 -13.98 23.67 -35.68
N TYR A 482 -13.07 22.96 -36.32
CA TYR A 482 -11.74 23.48 -36.60
C TYR A 482 -11.15 22.87 -37.86
N LYS A 483 -10.15 23.55 -38.41
CA LYS A 483 -9.36 23.08 -39.54
C LYS A 483 -7.89 23.04 -39.19
N ILE A 484 -7.19 22.11 -39.82
CA ILE A 484 -5.74 22.13 -39.86
C ILE A 484 -5.35 22.60 -41.25
N GLN A 485 -4.53 23.64 -41.32
CA GLN A 485 -4.04 24.21 -42.56
C GLN A 485 -2.51 24.15 -42.62
N CYS A 486 -1.95 24.05 -43.82
CA CYS A 486 -0.52 24.22 -44.05
C CYS A 486 -0.23 25.38 -45.01
N SER A 487 0.97 25.96 -44.90
CA SER A 487 1.46 27.03 -45.77
C SER A 487 2.98 26.96 -45.94
N ASN A 488 3.48 27.49 -47.05
CA ASN A 488 4.92 27.72 -47.26
C ASN A 488 5.36 29.16 -46.98
N ASN A 489 4.41 30.10 -46.87
CA ASN A 489 4.71 31.54 -46.77
C ASN A 489 3.91 32.28 -45.68
N ALA A 490 3.13 31.55 -44.88
CA ALA A 490 2.23 32.06 -43.84
C ALA A 490 1.10 33.00 -44.32
N ASN A 491 0.93 33.16 -45.64
CA ASN A 491 -0.10 34.00 -46.26
C ASN A 491 -1.13 33.15 -47.02
N ASP A 492 -0.66 32.17 -47.81
CA ASP A 492 -1.49 31.27 -48.59
C ASP A 492 -1.66 29.95 -47.83
N TRP A 493 -2.88 29.65 -47.38
CA TRP A 493 -3.18 28.51 -46.52
C TRP A 493 -4.03 27.48 -47.25
N ASN A 494 -3.66 26.20 -47.15
CA ASN A 494 -4.43 25.08 -47.69
C ASN A 494 -5.01 24.26 -46.54
N ASP A 495 -6.31 23.96 -46.60
CA ASP A 495 -6.98 23.04 -45.67
C ASP A 495 -6.48 21.62 -45.94
N ILE A 496 -5.84 20.99 -44.95
CA ILE A 496 -5.42 19.58 -45.02
C ILE A 496 -6.29 18.65 -44.17
N TYR A 497 -7.09 19.23 -43.26
CA TYR A 497 -8.06 18.51 -42.45
C TYR A 497 -9.16 19.46 -41.97
N VAL A 498 -10.39 18.94 -41.89
CA VAL A 498 -11.57 19.66 -41.43
C VAL A 498 -12.30 18.77 -40.43
N ASN A 499 -12.53 19.29 -39.23
CA ASN A 499 -13.35 18.65 -38.20
C ASN A 499 -14.61 19.49 -37.95
N HIS A 500 -15.75 18.80 -37.85
CA HIS A 500 -17.05 19.41 -37.57
C HIS A 500 -17.67 18.95 -36.24
N ASP A 501 -16.99 18.06 -35.51
CA ASP A 501 -17.50 17.42 -34.30
C ASP A 501 -16.32 17.16 -33.33
N GLY A 502 -15.62 18.24 -32.94
CA GLY A 502 -14.57 18.22 -31.94
C GLY A 502 -15.11 17.84 -30.57
N HIS A 503 -14.33 17.09 -29.79
CA HIS A 503 -14.72 16.54 -28.49
C HIS A 503 -13.89 17.10 -27.32
N GLY A 504 -12.84 17.87 -27.61
CA GLY A 504 -11.91 18.36 -26.61
C GLY A 504 -10.96 17.26 -26.11
N GLY A 505 -10.28 17.51 -24.99
CA GLY A 505 -9.23 16.60 -24.49
C GLY A 505 -8.11 16.42 -25.52
N VAL A 506 -7.55 15.21 -25.63
CA VAL A 506 -6.47 14.91 -26.59
C VAL A 506 -7.05 14.34 -27.87
N GLU A 507 -6.98 15.10 -28.95
CA GLU A 507 -7.35 14.68 -30.29
C GLU A 507 -6.10 14.34 -31.10
N LYS A 508 -6.06 13.12 -31.64
CA LYS A 508 -4.96 12.65 -32.51
C LYS A 508 -5.49 12.50 -33.93
N ILE A 509 -4.93 13.27 -34.84
CA ILE A 509 -5.26 13.28 -36.26
C ILE A 509 -4.11 12.62 -37.01
N THR A 510 -4.38 11.53 -37.71
CA THR A 510 -3.41 10.74 -38.49
C THR A 510 -3.73 10.79 -39.98
N ASP A 511 -2.86 10.17 -40.79
CA ASP A 511 -3.05 10.02 -42.24
C ASP A 511 -3.20 11.36 -42.97
N LEU A 512 -2.59 12.41 -42.41
CA LEU A 512 -2.52 13.72 -43.02
C LEU A 512 -1.56 13.69 -44.20
N ASN A 513 -1.92 14.35 -45.29
CA ASN A 513 -0.99 14.66 -46.38
C ASN A 513 -0.42 16.08 -46.18
N GLY A 514 0.16 16.31 -44.99
CA GLY A 514 0.66 17.61 -44.58
C GLY A 514 2.00 17.90 -45.24
N ARG A 515 2.09 18.99 -45.99
CA ARG A 515 3.34 19.49 -46.56
C ARG A 515 3.39 21.00 -46.49
N GLY A 516 4.35 21.54 -45.74
CA GLY A 516 4.51 22.98 -45.58
C GLY A 516 5.52 23.37 -44.51
N ARG A 517 5.88 24.65 -44.46
CA ARG A 517 6.70 25.23 -43.38
C ARG A 517 5.88 25.63 -42.16
N TYR A 518 4.64 26.06 -42.38
CA TYR A 518 3.75 26.53 -41.33
C TYR A 518 2.54 25.62 -41.21
N ILE A 519 2.11 25.37 -39.98
CA ILE A 519 0.87 24.67 -39.66
C ILE A 519 -0.02 25.60 -38.86
N LYS A 520 -1.30 25.68 -39.20
CA LYS A 520 -2.30 26.47 -38.46
C LYS A 520 -3.46 25.60 -38.01
N ILE A 521 -3.86 25.78 -36.75
CA ILE A 521 -5.14 25.32 -36.22
C ILE A 521 -6.10 26.51 -36.29
N LEU A 522 -7.08 26.44 -37.18
CA LEU A 522 -8.13 27.45 -37.35
C LEU A 522 -9.39 26.97 -36.63
N CYS A 523 -9.80 27.67 -35.57
CA CYS A 523 -10.98 27.33 -34.77
C CYS A 523 -12.18 28.17 -35.26
N GLU A 524 -13.30 27.52 -35.58
CA GLU A 524 -14.47 28.12 -36.23
C GLU A 524 -15.75 28.06 -35.38
N GLU A 525 -15.86 27.13 -34.42
CA GLU A 525 -16.99 27.05 -33.50
C GLU A 525 -16.55 26.63 -32.09
N LYS A 526 -16.95 27.39 -31.07
CA LYS A 526 -16.60 27.18 -29.66
C LYS A 526 -17.49 26.13 -29.00
N ALA A 527 -16.92 25.34 -28.10
CA ALA A 527 -17.68 24.44 -27.24
C ALA A 527 -18.29 25.11 -25.99
N THR A 528 -17.75 26.26 -25.59
CA THR A 528 -18.14 26.97 -24.37
C THR A 528 -18.35 28.46 -24.65
N ILE A 529 -18.75 29.22 -23.62
CA ILE A 529 -18.85 30.68 -23.69
C ILE A 529 -17.47 31.37 -23.67
N TYR A 530 -16.40 30.64 -23.41
CA TYR A 530 -15.03 31.17 -23.35
C TYR A 530 -14.36 31.17 -24.74
N GLY A 531 -13.18 31.79 -24.85
CA GLY A 531 -12.33 31.65 -26.05
C GLY A 531 -11.79 30.22 -26.19
N TYR A 532 -11.14 29.92 -27.31
CA TYR A 532 -10.44 28.64 -27.53
C TYR A 532 -9.19 28.51 -26.66
N SER A 533 -8.92 27.30 -26.18
CA SER A 533 -7.87 27.03 -25.19
C SER A 533 -7.16 25.70 -25.46
N ILE A 534 -5.84 25.75 -25.62
CA ILE A 534 -4.99 24.60 -26.03
C ILE A 534 -3.79 24.49 -25.09
N TRP A 535 -3.63 23.31 -24.48
CA TRP A 535 -2.45 22.96 -23.68
C TRP A 535 -1.22 22.69 -24.54
N ASN A 536 -1.38 21.95 -25.64
CA ASN A 536 -0.24 21.53 -26.46
C ASN A 536 -0.67 21.15 -27.90
N ILE A 537 0.18 21.47 -28.88
CA ILE A 537 0.11 21.02 -30.27
C ILE A 537 1.43 20.31 -30.59
N SER A 538 1.35 19.03 -30.95
CA SER A 538 2.49 18.24 -31.38
C SER A 538 2.32 17.79 -32.83
N VAL A 539 3.41 17.81 -33.59
CA VAL A 539 3.43 17.48 -35.01
C VAL A 539 4.48 16.40 -35.26
N PHE A 540 4.15 15.38 -36.05
CA PHE A 540 5.04 14.25 -36.31
C PHE A 540 5.07 13.91 -37.81
N GLU A 541 6.28 13.58 -38.29
CA GLU A 541 6.54 13.09 -39.66
C GLU A 541 5.78 11.79 -39.96
#